data_AF-A0AAW9B900-F1
#
_entry.id   AF-A0AAW9B900-F1
#
_cell.length_a   1.000
_cell.length_b   1.000
_cell.length_c   1.000
_cell.angle_alpha   90.00
_cell.angle_beta   90.00
_cell.angle_gamma   90.00
#
_symmetry.space_group_name_H-M   'P 1'
#
loop_
_entity.id
_entity.type
_entity.pdbx_description
1 polymer ?
#
loop_
_entity_poly.entity_id
_entity_poly.type
_entity_poly.pdbx_seq_one_letter_code
_entity_poly.pdbx_strand_id
1 'polypeptide(L)'
;VWETQKIFNAPSITVNPTCVRVPVFYGHAEAVHVETRSPIDAQEVINLLEQTEGVEVFHGDDFPTQVRDAGGKDHVMVGRIRNDISHHSGVNLWVVADNVRKGAATNAVQIAEVLIRDYY
;
A
#
# COMPACT_ATOMS: atom_id res chain seq x y z
N VAL A 1 -1.31 7.77 11.67
CA VAL A 1 -0.98 7.01 12.90
C VAL A 1 -2.20 6.28 13.46
N TRP A 2 -3.24 6.98 13.93
CA TRP A 2 -4.40 6.34 14.57
C TRP A 2 -5.29 5.50 13.65
N GLU A 3 -5.43 5.92 12.38
CA GLU A 3 -6.25 5.19 11.42
C GLU A 3 -5.73 3.77 11.17
N THR A 4 -4.42 3.60 11.00
CA THR A 4 -3.80 2.26 10.85
C THR A 4 -4.16 1.34 12.01
N GLN A 5 -4.02 1.83 13.26
CA GLN A 5 -4.35 1.05 14.45
C GLN A 5 -5.84 0.69 14.51
N LYS A 6 -6.72 1.63 14.14
CA LYS A 6 -8.17 1.42 14.11
C LYS A 6 -8.59 0.43 13.03
N ILE A 7 -8.08 0.58 11.81
CA ILE A 7 -8.40 -0.29 10.66
C ILE A 7 -7.91 -1.72 10.91
N PHE A 8 -6.69 -1.90 11.40
CA PHE A 8 -6.17 -3.23 11.77
C PHE A 8 -6.73 -3.77 13.10
N ASN A 9 -7.54 -2.99 13.82
CA ASN A 9 -7.99 -3.30 15.18
C ASN A 9 -6.83 -3.74 16.10
N ALA A 10 -5.69 -3.05 15.99
CA ALA A 10 -4.43 -3.46 16.59
C ALA A 10 -3.69 -2.24 17.16
N PRO A 11 -4.00 -1.82 18.41
CA PRO A 11 -3.37 -0.64 19.04
C PRO A 11 -1.87 -0.84 19.32
N SER A 12 -1.38 -2.08 19.25
CA SER A 12 0.04 -2.41 19.43
C SER A 12 0.89 -2.17 18.17
N ILE A 13 0.29 -1.94 17.00
CA ILE A 13 1.05 -1.58 15.80
C ILE A 13 1.60 -0.17 15.99
N THR A 14 2.91 -0.04 15.96
CA THR A 14 3.63 1.24 16.01
C THR A 14 3.75 1.81 14.58
N VAL A 15 3.58 3.13 14.45
CA VAL A 15 3.62 3.81 13.15
C VAL A 15 4.39 5.13 13.32
N ASN A 16 5.43 5.33 12.50
CA ASN A 16 6.28 6.52 12.53
C ASN A 16 6.34 7.20 11.16
N PRO A 17 5.36 8.04 10.79
CA PRO A 17 5.29 8.65 9.47
C PRO A 17 6.03 9.99 9.40
N THR A 18 6.61 10.28 8.24
CA THR A 18 6.95 11.65 7.83
C THR A 18 6.19 11.95 6.55
N CYS A 19 5.26 12.91 6.59
CA CYS A 19 4.44 13.28 5.43
C CYS A 19 5.05 14.50 4.74
N VAL A 20 5.45 14.34 3.47
CA VAL A 20 6.13 15.39 2.70
C VAL A 20 5.30 15.74 1.46
N ARG A 21 5.12 17.04 1.22
CA ARG A 21 4.55 17.53 -0.05
C ARG A 21 5.65 17.61 -1.10
N VAL A 22 5.40 17.05 -2.27
CA VAL A 22 6.26 17.10 -3.46
C VAL A 22 5.52 17.77 -4.62
N PRO A 23 6.21 18.34 -5.62
CA PRO A 23 5.58 19.03 -6.75
C PRO A 23 5.02 18.04 -7.78
N VAL A 24 4.03 17.23 -7.38
CA VAL A 24 3.31 16.25 -8.21
C VAL A 24 1.81 16.57 -8.13
N PHE A 25 1.12 16.53 -9.27
CA PHE A 25 -0.29 16.93 -9.35
C PHE A 25 -1.26 15.89 -8.76
N TYR A 26 -1.13 14.62 -9.19
CA TYR A 26 -2.01 13.51 -8.81
C TYR A 26 -1.18 12.31 -8.40
N GLY A 27 -1.73 11.52 -7.49
CA GLY A 27 -1.10 10.32 -6.96
C GLY A 27 -0.24 10.62 -5.73
N HIS A 28 -0.33 9.74 -4.75
CA HIS A 28 0.61 9.69 -3.64
C HIS A 28 1.55 8.50 -3.80
N ALA A 29 2.76 8.65 -3.27
CA ALA A 29 3.71 7.56 -3.18
C ALA A 29 4.39 7.54 -1.83
N GLU A 30 4.66 6.33 -1.33
CA GLU A 30 5.09 6.09 0.03
C GLU A 30 6.28 5.13 0.02
N ALA A 31 7.39 5.56 0.63
CA ALA A 31 8.46 4.67 1.02
C ALA A 31 8.07 4.01 2.34
N VAL A 32 7.80 2.71 2.31
CA VAL A 32 7.25 1.95 3.44
C VAL A 32 8.28 0.94 3.91
N HIS A 33 8.70 1.05 5.16
CA HIS A 33 9.56 0.06 5.83
C HIS A 33 8.76 -0.56 6.96
N VAL A 34 8.60 -1.89 6.94
CA VAL A 34 7.85 -2.64 7.97
C VAL A 34 8.74 -3.66 8.64
N GLU A 35 8.58 -3.81 9.95
CA GLU A 35 9.18 -4.89 10.74
C GLU A 35 8.08 -5.90 11.09
N THR A 36 8.20 -7.13 10.60
CA THR A 36 7.22 -8.18 10.84
C THR A 36 7.49 -8.92 12.15
N ARG A 37 6.43 -9.48 12.77
CA ARG A 37 6.52 -10.23 14.03
C ARG A 37 7.37 -11.50 13.91
N SER A 38 7.34 -12.11 12.74
CA SER A 38 8.14 -13.28 12.37
C SER A 38 8.87 -12.96 11.07
N PRO A 39 10.11 -13.44 10.87
CA PRO A 39 10.83 -13.27 9.60
C PRO A 39 9.98 -13.78 8.42
N ILE A 40 9.98 -13.01 7.33
CA ILE A 40 9.37 -13.36 6.05
C ILE A 40 10.30 -12.88 4.94
N ASP A 41 10.45 -13.68 3.89
CA ASP A 41 11.26 -13.30 2.74
C ASP A 41 10.46 -12.40 1.78
N ALA A 42 11.14 -11.43 1.16
CA ALA A 42 10.54 -10.53 0.19
C ALA A 42 9.87 -11.26 -0.98
N GLN A 43 10.38 -12.43 -1.39
CA GLN A 43 9.73 -13.23 -2.43
C GLN A 43 8.37 -13.76 -1.97
N GLU A 44 8.24 -14.13 -0.70
CA GLU A 44 6.95 -14.55 -0.14
C GLU A 44 5.98 -13.37 -0.06
N VAL A 45 6.47 -12.18 0.33
CA VAL A 45 5.67 -10.94 0.31
C VAL A 45 5.20 -10.60 -1.11
N ILE A 46 6.07 -10.71 -2.11
CA ILE A 46 5.72 -10.52 -3.52
C ILE A 46 4.57 -11.46 -3.90
N ASN A 47 4.71 -12.76 -3.64
CA ASN A 47 3.71 -13.76 -4.01
C ASN A 47 2.35 -13.49 -3.34
N LEU A 48 2.35 -13.06 -2.06
CA LEU A 48 1.12 -12.70 -1.35
C LEU A 48 0.43 -11.48 -1.97
N LEU A 49 1.21 -10.45 -2.32
CA LEU A 49 0.68 -9.23 -2.93
C LEU A 49 0.17 -9.46 -4.35
N GLU A 50 0.83 -10.31 -5.15
CA GLU A 50 0.37 -10.71 -6.49
C GLU A 50 -0.99 -11.40 -6.47
N GLN A 51 -1.28 -12.15 -5.40
CA GLN A 51 -2.54 -12.86 -5.22
C GLN A 51 -3.64 -11.98 -4.59
N THR A 52 -3.31 -10.73 -4.23
CA THR A 52 -4.23 -9.84 -3.54
C THR A 52 -5.02 -9.00 -4.55
N GLU A 53 -6.35 -9.12 -4.54
CA GLU A 53 -7.23 -8.30 -5.38
C GLU A 53 -7.03 -6.80 -5.10
N GLY A 54 -6.95 -6.00 -6.17
CA GLY A 54 -6.75 -4.56 -6.06
C GLY A 54 -5.31 -4.14 -5.76
N VAL A 55 -4.35 -5.06 -5.83
CA VAL A 55 -2.90 -4.81 -5.76
C VAL A 55 -2.24 -5.23 -7.08
N GLU A 56 -1.43 -4.34 -7.66
CA GLU A 56 -0.56 -4.64 -8.81
C GLU A 56 0.90 -4.59 -8.38
N VAL A 57 1.65 -5.66 -8.64
CA VAL A 57 3.06 -5.78 -8.25
C VAL A 57 3.99 -5.49 -9.43
N PHE A 58 4.99 -4.64 -9.20
CA PHE A 58 6.07 -4.34 -10.14
C PHE A 58 7.35 -5.07 -9.72
N HIS A 59 8.04 -5.69 -10.68
CA HIS A 59 9.17 -6.60 -10.44
C HIS A 59 10.52 -6.02 -10.86
N GLY A 60 11.57 -6.52 -10.22
CA GLY A 60 12.96 -6.23 -10.59
C GLY A 60 13.26 -4.73 -10.53
N ASP A 61 13.75 -4.20 -11.66
CA ASP A 61 14.12 -2.80 -11.80
C ASP A 61 12.94 -1.89 -12.18
N ASP A 62 11.75 -2.44 -12.49
CA ASP A 62 10.55 -1.65 -12.72
C ASP A 62 9.85 -1.28 -11.40
N PHE A 63 9.24 -0.11 -11.35
CA PHE A 63 8.55 0.40 -10.17
C PHE A 63 7.48 1.41 -10.56
N PRO A 64 6.35 1.45 -9.82
CA PRO A 64 5.29 2.38 -10.12
C PRO A 64 5.69 3.82 -9.76
N THR A 65 5.17 4.78 -10.53
CA THR A 65 5.30 6.21 -10.26
C THR A 65 3.94 6.89 -10.38
N GLN A 66 3.80 8.03 -9.70
CA GLN A 66 2.52 8.73 -9.62
C GLN A 66 1.98 9.14 -11.00
N VAL A 67 2.87 9.61 -11.89
CA VAL A 67 2.48 10.16 -13.20
C VAL A 67 2.31 9.08 -14.27
N ARG A 68 3.22 8.10 -14.34
CA ARG A 68 3.20 7.07 -15.39
C ARG A 68 2.10 6.04 -15.15
N ASP A 69 1.90 5.63 -13.90
CA ASP A 69 1.15 4.41 -13.59
C ASP A 69 -0.14 4.70 -12.82
N ALA A 70 -0.09 5.56 -11.81
CA ALA A 70 -1.18 5.67 -10.84
C ALA A 70 -2.38 6.49 -11.31
N GLY A 71 -2.15 7.54 -12.11
CA GLY A 71 -3.21 8.47 -12.53
C GLY A 71 -4.41 7.76 -13.17
N GLY A 72 -5.59 7.94 -12.57
CA GLY A 72 -6.83 7.38 -13.10
C GLY A 72 -7.06 5.91 -12.77
N LYS A 73 -6.23 5.26 -11.95
CA LYS A 73 -6.39 3.85 -11.54
C LYS A 73 -7.19 3.72 -10.24
N ASP A 74 -7.87 2.58 -10.10
CA ASP A 74 -8.72 2.23 -8.95
C ASP A 74 -8.08 1.20 -8.01
N HIS A 75 -6.85 0.81 -8.28
CA HIS A 75 -6.08 -0.17 -7.51
C HIS A 75 -4.78 0.44 -6.98
N VAL A 76 -4.13 -0.29 -6.06
CA VAL A 76 -2.85 0.10 -5.46
C VAL A 76 -1.72 -0.58 -6.21
N MET A 77 -0.62 0.15 -6.48
CA MET A 77 0.56 -0.40 -7.13
C MET A 77 1.71 -0.46 -6.12
N VAL A 78 2.46 -1.57 -6.14
CA VAL A 78 3.57 -1.81 -5.21
C VAL A 78 4.80 -2.28 -5.97
N GLY A 79 5.95 -1.71 -5.67
CA GLY A 79 7.23 -2.15 -6.22
C GLY A 79 8.36 -2.01 -5.20
N ARG A 80 9.60 -2.23 -5.65
CA ARG A 80 10.82 -2.12 -4.82
C ARG A 80 10.80 -2.98 -3.55
N ILE A 81 10.04 -4.09 -3.60
CA ILE A 81 9.88 -5.05 -2.51
C ILE A 81 11.21 -5.78 -2.31
N ARG A 82 11.77 -5.68 -1.10
CA ARG A 82 13.07 -6.30 -0.77
C ARG A 82 13.20 -6.50 0.73
N ASN A 83 14.01 -7.50 1.11
CA ASN A 83 14.41 -7.68 2.51
C ASN A 83 15.15 -6.43 3.00
N ASP A 84 14.87 -6.03 4.23
CA ASP A 84 15.66 -5.00 4.88
C ASP A 84 17.01 -5.58 5.30
N ILE A 85 18.09 -4.91 4.91
CA ILE A 85 19.45 -5.29 5.30
C ILE A 85 19.77 -4.84 6.74
N SER A 86 18.96 -3.97 7.33
CA SER A 86 19.17 -3.41 8.66
C SER A 86 18.40 -4.12 9.78
N HIS A 87 17.36 -4.90 9.43
CA HIS A 87 16.51 -5.58 10.39
C HIS A 87 16.20 -7.02 9.95
N HIS A 88 16.37 -7.98 10.86
CA HIS A 88 16.24 -9.42 10.59
C HIS A 88 14.85 -9.88 10.11
N SER A 89 13.81 -9.10 10.40
CA SER A 89 12.44 -9.32 9.92
C SER A 89 11.87 -8.06 9.24
N GLY A 90 12.73 -7.23 8.67
CA GLY A 90 12.31 -6.02 7.96
C GLY A 90 12.03 -6.27 6.48
N VAL A 91 11.02 -5.59 5.92
CA VAL A 91 10.73 -5.56 4.48
C VAL A 91 10.47 -4.12 4.05
N ASN A 92 11.06 -3.74 2.92
CA ASN A 92 10.92 -2.42 2.34
C ASN A 92 10.06 -2.48 1.08
N LEU A 93 9.14 -1.53 0.90
CA LEU A 93 8.25 -1.42 -0.25
C LEU A 93 8.15 0.04 -0.74
N TRP A 94 7.74 0.21 -1.99
CA TRP A 94 7.32 1.47 -2.58
C TRP A 94 5.87 1.34 -3.04
N VAL A 95 4.98 2.12 -2.42
CA VAL A 95 3.52 2.01 -2.65
C VAL A 95 3.03 3.27 -3.33
N VAL A 96 2.22 3.14 -4.38
CA VAL A 96 1.70 4.26 -5.18
C VAL A 96 0.23 4.05 -5.48
N ALA A 97 -0.58 5.09 -5.34
CA ALA A 97 -2.00 5.06 -5.71
C ALA A 97 -2.52 6.45 -6.08
N ASP A 98 -3.58 6.49 -6.88
CA ASP A 98 -4.37 7.70 -7.12
C ASP A 98 -5.11 8.09 -5.83
N ASN A 99 -4.74 9.23 -5.25
CA ASN A 99 -5.29 9.70 -3.98
C ASN A 99 -6.71 10.27 -4.09
N VAL A 100 -7.17 10.65 -5.29
CA VAL A 100 -8.54 11.12 -5.52
C VAL A 100 -9.47 9.93 -5.80
N ARG A 101 -8.98 8.91 -6.50
CA ARG A 101 -9.72 7.68 -6.78
C ARG A 101 -9.60 6.67 -5.64
N LYS A 102 -8.63 5.73 -5.70
CA LYS A 102 -8.49 4.66 -4.71
C LYS A 102 -8.32 5.20 -3.28
N GLY A 103 -7.61 6.32 -3.11
CA GLY A 103 -7.44 6.95 -1.80
C GLY A 103 -8.70 7.63 -1.23
N ALA A 104 -9.76 7.82 -2.02
CA ALA A 104 -10.97 8.51 -1.57
C ALA A 104 -12.26 7.97 -2.23
N ALA A 105 -12.57 8.41 -3.46
CA ALA A 105 -13.87 8.17 -4.08
C ALA A 105 -14.15 6.68 -4.32
N THR A 106 -13.19 5.95 -4.90
CA THR A 106 -13.36 4.54 -5.23
C THR A 106 -13.52 3.70 -3.97
N ASN A 107 -12.75 3.98 -2.91
CA ASN A 107 -12.90 3.27 -1.64
C ASN A 107 -14.26 3.52 -0.99
N ALA A 108 -14.79 4.75 -1.08
CA ALA A 108 -16.13 5.06 -0.58
C ALA A 108 -17.23 4.29 -1.34
N VAL A 109 -17.12 4.20 -2.68
CA VAL A 109 -18.05 3.42 -3.50
C VAL A 109 -17.96 1.93 -3.19
N GLN A 110 -16.76 1.37 -3.02
CA GLN A 110 -16.57 -0.04 -2.64
C GLN A 110 -17.21 -0.37 -1.28
N ILE A 111 -17.15 0.55 -0.32
CA ILE A 111 -17.87 0.41 0.95
C ILE A 111 -19.40 0.39 0.71
N ALA A 112 -19.91 1.26 -0.15
CA ALA A 112 -21.33 1.30 -0.48
C ALA A 112 -21.80 0.02 -1.20
N GLU A 113 -20.98 -0.55 -2.09
CA GLU A 113 -21.26 -1.83 -2.75
C GLU A 113 -21.37 -2.97 -1.74
N VAL A 114 -20.43 -3.05 -0.79
CA VAL A 114 -20.49 -4.04 0.30
C VAL A 114 -21.71 -3.81 1.19
N LEU A 115 -22.02 -2.56 1.53
CA LEU A 115 -23.20 -2.20 2.32
C LEU A 115 -24.49 -2.70 1.64
N ILE A 116 -24.64 -2.45 0.34
CA ILE A 116 -25.82 -2.89 -0.40
C ILE A 116 -25.86 -4.42 -0.51
N ARG A 117 -24.74 -5.08 -0.78
CA ARG A 117 -24.68 -6.53 -0.96
C ARG A 117 -25.00 -7.32 0.31
N ASP A 118 -24.50 -6.86 1.47
CA ASP A 118 -24.50 -7.65 2.70
C ASP A 118 -25.54 -7.18 3.73
N TYR A 119 -26.09 -5.97 3.59
CA TYR A 119 -26.99 -5.36 4.58
C TYR A 119 -28.32 -4.85 4.01
N TYR A 120 -28.55 -4.95 2.69
CA TYR A 120 -29.81 -4.62 2.02
C TYR A 120 -30.21 -5.73 1.03
#